data_AF-A0A510XTK8-F1
#
_entry.id   AF-A0A510XTK8-F1
#
_cell.length_a   1.000
_cell.length_b   1.000
_cell.length_c   1.000
_cell.angle_alpha   90.00
_cell.angle_beta   90.00
_cell.angle_gamma   90.00
#
_symmetry.space_group_name_H-M   'P 1'
#
loop_
_entity.id
_entity.type
_entity.pdbx_description
1 polymer ?
#
loop_
_entity_poly.entity_id
_entity_poly.type
_entity_poly.pdbx_seq_one_letter_code
_entity_poly.pdbx_strand_id
1 'polypeptide(L)'
;MFAQMKKAMSKGIWHSIAVIIVLLVAGPEFMVSMELLAMVEMLGASTFVLMYVSGLKLFFAKLLVKYRHFERHSILIIPTIENLRQMPSLVFHAIPERTFIVCYLVLIITSASVMYTGTLINAS
;
A
#
# COMPACT_ATOMS: atom_id res chain seq x y z
N MET A 1 -47.25 -10.10 10.82
CA MET A 1 -46.26 -10.89 11.58
C MET A 1 -45.30 -11.69 10.70
N PHE A 2 -45.79 -12.55 9.78
CA PHE A 2 -44.92 -13.39 8.94
C PHE A 2 -43.90 -12.62 8.07
N ALA A 3 -44.31 -11.49 7.47
CA ALA A 3 -43.42 -10.65 6.67
C ALA A 3 -42.32 -9.96 7.50
N GLN A 4 -42.62 -9.54 8.73
CA GLN A 4 -41.63 -8.96 9.65
C GLN A 4 -40.64 -10.03 10.14
N MET A 5 -41.12 -11.25 10.39
CA MET A 5 -40.29 -12.42 10.74
C MET A 5 -39.33 -12.79 9.60
N LYS A 6 -39.80 -12.75 8.35
CA LYS A 6 -38.98 -12.99 7.14
C LYS A 6 -37.90 -11.92 6.96
N LYS A 7 -38.22 -10.65 7.25
CA LYS A 7 -37.27 -9.52 7.18
C LYS A 7 -36.21 -9.60 8.29
N ALA A 8 -36.60 -10.03 9.49
CA ALA A 8 -35.68 -10.28 10.60
C ALA A 8 -34.73 -11.48 10.32
N MET A 9 -35.26 -12.60 9.82
CA MET A 9 -34.45 -13.76 9.41
C MET A 9 -33.49 -13.41 8.27
N SER A 10 -33.93 -12.66 7.25
CA SER A 10 -33.07 -12.19 6.17
C SER A 10 -31.91 -11.34 6.71
N LYS A 11 -32.20 -10.40 7.61
CA LYS A 11 -31.17 -9.55 8.23
C LYS A 11 -30.13 -10.36 9.04
N GLY A 12 -30.59 -11.41 9.72
CA GLY A 12 -29.73 -12.36 10.44
C GLY A 12 -28.83 -13.20 9.52
N ILE A 13 -29.37 -13.67 8.40
CA ILE A 13 -28.60 -14.41 7.37
C ILE A 13 -27.51 -13.52 6.77
N TRP A 14 -27.85 -12.26 6.44
CA TRP A 14 -26.87 -11.29 5.95
C TRP A 14 -25.77 -10.98 6.98
N HIS A 15 -26.11 -10.88 8.27
CA HIS A 15 -25.11 -10.70 9.33
C HIS A 15 -24.22 -11.94 9.49
N SER A 16 -24.79 -13.14 9.44
CA SER A 16 -24.02 -14.39 9.53
C SER A 16 -23.04 -14.54 8.37
N ILE A 17 -23.47 -14.22 7.13
CA ILE A 17 -22.59 -14.22 5.95
C ILE A 17 -21.46 -13.21 6.11
N ALA A 18 -21.75 -12.00 6.58
CA ALA A 18 -20.71 -10.99 6.82
C ALA A 18 -19.67 -11.46 7.84
N VAL A 19 -20.09 -12.12 8.92
CA VAL A 19 -19.17 -12.69 9.93
C VAL A 19 -18.32 -13.82 9.34
N ILE A 20 -18.90 -14.68 8.50
CA ILE A 20 -18.15 -15.76 7.82
C ILE A 20 -17.12 -15.18 6.85
N ILE A 21 -17.47 -14.12 6.11
CA ILE A 21 -16.53 -13.43 5.21
C ILE A 21 -15.40 -12.81 6.03
N VAL A 22 -15.70 -12.12 7.13
CA VAL A 22 -14.67 -11.57 8.02
C VAL A 22 -13.75 -12.67 8.56
N LEU A 23 -14.30 -13.83 8.95
CA LEU A 23 -13.53 -14.97 9.45
C LEU A 23 -12.63 -15.60 8.38
N LEU A 24 -13.16 -15.78 7.16
CA LEU A 24 -12.41 -16.34 6.02
C LEU A 24 -11.34 -15.37 5.52
N VAL A 25 -11.65 -14.07 5.52
CA VAL A 25 -10.71 -13.01 5.16
C VAL A 25 -9.64 -12.86 6.22
N ALA A 26 -9.97 -12.98 7.52
CA ALA A 26 -9.04 -12.85 8.64
C ALA A 26 -8.23 -14.13 8.96
N GLY A 27 -8.53 -15.25 8.30
CA GLY A 27 -7.85 -16.53 8.52
C GLY A 27 -6.34 -16.47 8.30
N PRO A 28 -5.85 -15.90 7.18
CA PRO A 28 -4.43 -15.69 6.93
C PRO A 28 -3.76 -14.80 8.00
N GLU A 29 -4.41 -13.71 8.42
CA GLU A 29 -3.90 -12.78 9.42
C GLU A 29 -3.80 -13.44 10.79
N PHE A 30 -4.76 -14.30 11.14
CA PHE A 30 -4.73 -15.07 12.38
C PHE A 30 -3.56 -16.07 12.38
N MET A 31 -3.36 -16.79 11.27
CA MET A 31 -2.24 -17.72 11.12
C MET A 31 -0.89 -17.00 11.24
N VAL A 32 -0.73 -15.86 10.54
CA VAL A 32 0.46 -15.03 10.61
C VAL A 32 0.68 -14.48 12.04
N SER A 33 -0.39 -14.10 12.74
CA SER A 33 -0.30 -13.61 14.12
C SER A 33 0.16 -14.70 15.09
N MET A 34 -0.32 -15.94 14.92
CA MET A 34 0.11 -17.08 15.73
C MET A 34 1.58 -17.44 15.48
N GLU A 35 2.04 -17.38 14.22
CA GLU A 35 3.45 -17.58 13.88
C GLU A 35 4.35 -16.48 14.46
N LEU A 36 3.91 -15.22 14.39
CA LEU A 36 4.62 -14.09 14.98
C LEU A 36 4.71 -14.24 16.51
N LEU A 37 3.63 -14.66 17.18
CA LEU A 37 3.62 -14.92 18.61
C LEU A 37 4.60 -16.03 18.98
N ALA A 38 4.59 -17.15 18.25
CA ALA A 38 5.52 -18.25 18.47
C ALA A 38 6.98 -17.81 18.29
N MET A 39 7.26 -16.93 17.31
CA MET A 39 8.60 -16.35 17.14
C MET A 39 8.99 -15.40 18.29
N VAL A 40 8.06 -14.62 18.83
CA VAL A 40 8.30 -13.77 20.01
C VAL A 40 8.61 -14.63 21.23
N GLU A 41 7.88 -15.72 21.44
CA GLU A 41 8.09 -16.64 22.56
C GLU A 41 9.43 -17.39 22.43
N MET A 42 9.78 -17.85 21.23
CA MET A 42 11.02 -18.60 20.99
C MET A 42 12.28 -17.74 21.05
N LEU A 43 12.25 -16.55 20.45
CA LEU A 43 13.42 -15.67 20.37
C LEU A 43 13.53 -14.76 21.60
N GLY A 44 12.40 -14.45 22.23
CA GLY A 44 12.27 -13.40 23.24
C GLY A 44 11.94 -12.03 22.61
N ALA A 45 11.34 -11.15 23.40
CA ALA A 45 10.84 -9.86 22.91
C ALA A 45 11.95 -8.96 22.32
N SER A 46 13.14 -8.93 22.93
CA SER A 46 14.23 -8.02 22.52
C SER A 46 14.87 -8.41 21.18
N THR A 47 15.10 -9.70 20.97
CA THR A 47 15.68 -10.23 19.71
C THR A 47 14.66 -10.21 18.58
N PHE A 48 13.38 -10.46 18.87
CA PHE A 48 12.30 -10.36 17.91
C PHE A 48 12.18 -8.94 17.34
N VAL A 49 12.23 -7.91 18.19
CA VAL A 49 12.19 -6.51 17.75
C VAL A 49 13.39 -6.19 16.85
N LEU A 50 14.59 -6.63 17.23
CA LEU A 50 15.80 -6.42 16.42
C LEU A 50 15.73 -7.13 15.07
N MET A 51 15.24 -8.37 15.03
CA MET A 51 15.02 -9.13 13.80
C MET A 51 14.04 -8.39 12.88
N TYR A 52 12.91 -7.94 13.42
CA TYR A 52 11.88 -7.26 12.64
C TYR A 52 12.37 -5.92 12.07
N VAL A 53 13.02 -5.09 12.89
CA VAL A 53 13.60 -3.81 12.46
C VAL A 53 14.70 -4.03 11.42
N SER A 54 15.53 -5.06 11.58
CA SER A 54 16.59 -5.41 10.61
C SER A 54 16.01 -5.90 9.29
N GLY A 55 14.96 -6.73 9.33
CA GLY A 55 14.24 -7.19 8.15
C GLY A 55 13.60 -6.03 7.39
N LEU A 56 12.96 -5.11 8.10
CA LEU A 56 12.37 -3.91 7.54
C LEU A 56 13.44 -2.99 6.90
N LYS A 57 14.56 -2.79 7.59
CA LYS A 57 15.71 -2.05 7.03
C LYS A 57 16.25 -2.69 5.74
N LEU A 58 16.39 -4.02 5.72
CA LEU A 58 16.86 -4.77 4.55
C LEU A 58 15.86 -4.68 3.38
N PHE A 59 14.56 -4.71 3.68
CA PHE A 59 13.51 -4.55 2.68
C PHE A 59 13.61 -3.19 1.98
N PHE A 60 13.70 -2.10 2.75
CA PHE A 60 13.89 -0.77 2.19
C PHE A 60 15.22 -0.64 1.44
N ALA A 61 16.31 -1.22 1.94
CA ALA A 61 17.60 -1.20 1.25
C ALA A 61 17.52 -1.90 -0.13
N LYS A 62 16.88 -3.07 -0.21
CA LYS A 62 16.67 -3.79 -1.47
C LYS A 62 15.79 -3.00 -2.44
N LEU A 63 14.71 -2.39 -1.94
CA LEU A 63 13.85 -1.52 -2.75
C LEU A 63 14.63 -0.33 -3.29
N LEU A 64 15.45 0.32 -2.47
CA LEU A 64 16.26 1.47 -2.87
C LEU A 64 17.30 1.10 -3.91
N VAL A 65 17.96 -0.06 -3.77
CA VAL A 65 18.88 -0.58 -4.80
C VAL A 65 18.15 -0.86 -6.10
N LYS A 66 16.98 -1.51 -6.05
CA LYS A 66 16.17 -1.81 -7.24
C LYS A 66 15.65 -0.53 -7.91
N TYR A 67 15.26 0.46 -7.11
CA TYR A 67 14.85 1.78 -7.57
C TYR A 67 16.01 2.53 -8.23
N ARG A 68 17.19 2.55 -7.60
CA ARG A 68 18.40 3.14 -8.20
C ARG A 68 18.78 2.44 -9.51
N HIS A 69 18.55 1.13 -9.62
CA HIS A 69 18.73 0.42 -10.89
C HIS A 69 17.69 0.82 -11.95
N PHE A 70 16.44 1.00 -11.55
CA PHE A 70 15.37 1.49 -12.44
C PHE A 70 15.68 2.90 -12.98
N GLU A 71 16.24 3.77 -12.13
CA GLU A 71 16.66 5.14 -12.42
C GLU A 71 18.13 5.25 -12.88
N ARG A 72 18.78 4.15 -13.26
CA ARG A 72 20.23 4.12 -13.55
C ARG A 72 20.68 5.07 -14.67
N HIS A 73 19.76 5.50 -15.53
CA HIS A 73 20.01 6.45 -16.62
C HIS A 73 19.56 7.88 -16.28
N SER A 74 18.91 8.09 -15.13
CA SER A 74 18.52 9.40 -14.63
C SER A 74 19.56 9.89 -13.65
N ILE A 75 19.92 11.17 -13.74
CA ILE A 75 20.90 11.79 -12.86
C ILE A 75 20.21 12.15 -11.54
N LEU A 76 20.12 11.18 -10.62
CA LEU A 76 19.54 11.36 -9.30
C LEU A 76 20.52 12.15 -8.40
N ILE A 77 20.61 13.47 -8.63
CA ILE A 77 21.36 14.38 -7.75
C ILE A 77 20.41 14.79 -6.63
N ILE A 78 20.69 14.35 -5.40
CA ILE A 78 20.04 14.88 -4.21
C ILE A 78 20.75 16.19 -3.86
N PRO A 79 20.16 17.37 -4.10
CA PRO A 79 20.82 18.63 -3.79
C PRO A 79 20.69 18.94 -2.30
N THR A 80 21.75 19.48 -1.70
CA THR A 80 21.70 20.05 -0.35
C THR A 80 20.79 21.28 -0.32
N ILE A 81 20.14 21.56 0.81
CA ILE A 81 19.23 22.72 0.97
C ILE A 81 19.91 24.05 0.63
N GLU A 82 21.20 24.19 0.93
CA GLU A 82 22.00 25.38 0.58
C GLU A 82 22.13 25.57 -0.93
N ASN A 83 22.37 24.49 -1.68
CA ASN A 83 22.45 24.52 -3.15
C ASN A 83 21.08 24.79 -3.79
N LEU A 84 20.01 24.28 -3.18
CA LEU A 84 18.62 24.56 -3.57
C LEU A 84 18.27 26.06 -3.43
N ARG A 85 18.78 26.72 -2.38
CA ARG A 85 18.55 28.15 -2.14
C ARG A 85 19.28 29.03 -3.15
N GLN A 86 20.47 28.61 -3.58
CA GLN A 86 21.26 29.33 -4.58
C GLN A 86 20.74 29.08 -6.01
N MET A 87 20.25 27.88 -6.29
CA MET A 87 19.78 27.50 -7.63
C MET A 87 18.50 26.66 -7.55
N PRO A 88 17.32 27.29 -7.49
CA PRO A 88 16.05 26.58 -7.31
C PRO A 88 15.67 25.69 -8.50
N SER A 89 16.20 25.94 -9.70
CA SER A 89 15.97 25.09 -10.87
C SER A 89 16.56 23.68 -10.74
N LEU A 90 17.49 23.44 -9.81
CA LEU A 90 18.02 22.09 -9.52
C LEU A 90 16.93 21.11 -9.07
N VAL A 91 15.80 21.61 -8.53
CA VAL A 91 14.67 20.76 -8.13
C VAL A 91 14.15 19.95 -9.30
N PHE A 92 14.03 20.57 -10.48
CA PHE A 92 13.51 19.90 -11.67
C PHE A 92 14.48 18.86 -12.23
N HIS A 93 15.79 19.05 -12.02
CA HIS A 93 16.82 18.11 -12.46
C HIS A 93 17.09 16.99 -11.44
N ALA A 94 16.73 17.20 -10.18
CA ALA A 94 16.78 16.17 -9.14
C ALA A 94 15.67 15.12 -9.28
N ILE A 95 14.63 15.42 -10.07
CA ILE A 95 13.50 14.52 -10.27
C ILE A 95 13.92 13.37 -11.21
N PRO A 96 13.75 12.11 -10.80
CA PRO A 96 14.00 10.97 -11.66
C PRO A 96 13.04 10.96 -12.85
N GLU A 97 13.59 11.03 -14.07
CA GLU A 97 12.81 11.21 -15.30
C GLU A 97 11.81 10.07 -15.52
N ARG A 98 12.21 8.82 -15.26
CA ARG A 98 11.36 7.64 -15.50
C ARG A 98 10.24 7.56 -14.49
N THR A 99 10.52 7.83 -13.22
CA THR A 99 9.50 7.91 -12.17
C THR A 99 8.47 9.01 -12.46
N PHE A 100 8.92 10.17 -12.95
CA PHE A 100 8.02 11.25 -13.35
C PHE A 100 7.09 10.85 -14.50
N ILE A 101 7.64 10.22 -15.55
CA ILE A 101 6.84 9.73 -16.69
C ILE A 101 5.83 8.68 -16.24
N VAL A 102 6.23 7.70 -15.42
CA VAL A 102 5.32 6.67 -14.90
C VAL A 102 4.20 7.31 -14.08
N CYS A 103 4.53 8.27 -13.20
CA CYS A 103 3.54 8.97 -12.39
C CYS A 103 2.55 9.75 -13.27
N TYR A 104 3.05 10.45 -14.30
CA TYR A 104 2.23 11.15 -15.26
C TYR A 104 1.27 10.23 -16.02
N LEU A 105 1.75 9.08 -16.51
CA LEU A 105 0.91 8.08 -17.17
C LEU A 105 -0.16 7.52 -16.23
N VAL A 106 0.19 7.21 -14.99
CA VAL A 106 -0.76 6.73 -13.97
C VAL A 106 -1.84 7.78 -13.70
N LEU A 107 -1.48 9.07 -13.62
CA LEU A 107 -2.45 10.15 -13.44
C LEU A 107 -3.42 10.24 -14.61
N ILE A 108 -2.95 10.15 -15.85
CA ILE A 108 -3.81 10.17 -17.05
C ILE A 108 -4.77 8.96 -17.05
N ILE A 109 -4.25 7.77 -16.79
CA ILE A 109 -5.08 6.54 -16.78
C ILE A 109 -6.14 6.62 -15.69
N THR A 110 -5.76 7.10 -14.51
CA THR A 110 -6.69 7.24 -13.37
C THR A 110 -7.75 8.31 -13.66
N SER A 111 -7.38 9.47 -14.19
CA SER A 111 -8.34 10.53 -14.52
C SER A 111 -9.30 10.10 -15.62
N ALA A 112 -8.81 9.43 -16.67
CA ALA A 112 -9.64 8.86 -17.72
C ALA A 112 -10.63 7.81 -17.17
N SER A 113 -10.18 6.96 -16.24
CA SER A 113 -11.02 5.94 -15.60
C SER A 113 -12.12 6.57 -14.74
N VAL A 114 -11.80 7.62 -13.99
CA VAL A 114 -12.76 8.39 -13.18
C VAL A 114 -13.78 9.13 -14.05
N MET A 115 -13.33 9.73 -15.17
CA MET A 115 -14.24 10.37 -16.12
C MET A 115 -15.19 9.34 -16.75
N TYR A 116 -14.67 8.18 -17.15
CA TYR A 116 -15.48 7.10 -17.72
C TYR A 116 -16.55 6.59 -16.75
N THR A 117 -16.17 6.29 -15.49
CA THR A 117 -17.14 5.85 -14.48
C THR A 117 -18.16 6.95 -14.15
N GLY A 118 -17.74 8.22 -14.10
CA GLY A 118 -18.65 9.36 -13.93
C GLY A 118 -19.68 9.49 -15.04
N THR A 119 -19.27 9.32 -16.31
CA THR A 119 -20.22 9.32 -17.44
C THR A 119 -21.19 8.15 -17.40
N LEU A 120 -20.74 6.97 -16.96
CA LEU A 120 -21.56 5.76 -16.89
C LEU A 120 -22.62 5.85 -15.78
N ILE A 121 -22.27 6.43 -14.63
CA ILE A 121 -23.20 6.68 -13.51
C ILE A 121 -24.22 7.77 -13.87
N ASN A 122 -23.82 8.84 -14.57
CA ASN A 122 -24.76 9.89 -14.98
C ASN A 122 -25.70 9.48 -16.11
N ALA A 123 -25.39 8.40 -16.83
CA ALA A 123 -26.21 7.86 -17.92
C ALA A 123 -27.21 6.78 -17.46
N SER A 124 -27.10 6.27 -16.23
CA SER A 124 -28.00 5.29 -15.59
C SER A 124 -29.02 5.95 -14.68
#